data_AF-A0A258BRA8-F1
#
_entry.id   AF-A0A258BRA8-F1
#
_cell.length_a   1.000
_cell.length_b   1.000
_cell.length_c   1.000
_cell.angle_alpha   90.00
_cell.angle_beta   90.00
_cell.angle_gamma   90.00
#
_symmetry.space_group_name_H-M   'P 1'
#
loop_
_entity.id
_entity.type
_entity.pdbx_description
1 polymer ?
#
loop_
_entity_poly.entity_id
_entity_poly.type
_entity_poly.pdbx_seq_one_letter_code
_entity_poly.pdbx_strand_id
1 'polypeptide(L)'
;MLLRTDLEKVGRAETLIHSIEHSRDEVVEFSETEHEFKRMKGIVARFTDKEDKNKVFYTVKLIAQGQVLKSALAWEFADGKFGAFRGEVGFKVPDDNQVLIVGPDIFAFSPAKFERMFGYEYKKQAIADQKVAEIEKEYKLSFPEGLDLNALVKERKKTINKLQKLEVGEIKQEQVIEYADEMQLELMSDDNGAIIIMDGSDLDTFVNLINEDYIESKITGKRYEIKSKKLLGEPEGEPPRG
;
A
#
# COMPACT_ATOMS: atom_id res chain seq x y z
N MET A 1 -7.22 7.07 -18.99
CA MET A 1 -7.56 5.70 -18.56
C MET A 1 -8.33 5.82 -17.25
N LEU A 2 -9.59 5.43 -17.24
CA LEU A 2 -10.42 5.41 -16.03
C LEU A 2 -10.09 4.12 -15.26
N LEU A 3 -9.78 4.25 -13.98
CA LEU A 3 -9.60 3.12 -13.08
C LEU A 3 -10.82 3.00 -12.18
N ARG A 4 -11.34 1.79 -12.03
CA ARG A 4 -12.40 1.44 -11.09
C ARG A 4 -11.85 0.45 -10.06
N THR A 5 -12.16 0.66 -8.80
CA THR A 5 -11.86 -0.29 -7.72
C THR A 5 -12.89 -0.18 -6.60
N ASP A 6 -12.92 -1.15 -5.70
CA ASP A 6 -13.87 -1.20 -4.60
C ASP A 6 -13.29 -0.44 -3.39
N LEU A 7 -14.15 0.26 -2.64
CA LEU A 7 -13.76 1.06 -1.48
C LEU A 7 -13.04 0.22 -0.43
N GLU A 8 -13.52 -0.98 -0.16
CA GLU A 8 -12.95 -1.96 0.78
C GLU A 8 -11.53 -2.40 0.42
N LYS A 9 -11.13 -2.28 -0.86
CA LYS A 9 -9.75 -2.58 -1.29
C LYS A 9 -8.78 -1.45 -0.98
N VAL A 10 -9.30 -0.26 -0.70
CA VAL A 10 -8.52 0.97 -0.56
C VAL A 10 -8.67 1.47 0.88
N GLY A 11 -7.97 0.81 1.82
CA GLY A 11 -8.17 1.04 3.26
C GLY A 11 -8.11 2.52 3.68
N ARG A 12 -7.21 3.33 3.11
CA ARG A 12 -7.18 4.79 3.41
C ARG A 12 -8.42 5.54 2.94
N ALA A 13 -9.00 5.13 1.81
CA ALA A 13 -10.25 5.72 1.32
C ALA A 13 -11.42 5.27 2.18
N GLU A 14 -11.47 4.00 2.55
CA GLU A 14 -12.48 3.45 3.45
C GLU A 14 -12.47 4.15 4.81
N THR A 15 -11.31 4.25 5.46
CA THR A 15 -11.15 4.97 6.73
C THR A 15 -11.60 6.43 6.60
N LEU A 16 -11.20 7.10 5.50
CA LEU A 16 -11.60 8.49 5.25
C LEU A 16 -13.13 8.65 5.18
N ILE A 17 -13.81 7.79 4.42
CA ILE A 17 -15.27 7.84 4.31
C ILE A 17 -15.93 7.49 5.66
N HIS A 18 -15.43 6.48 6.36
CA HIS A 18 -15.92 6.12 7.68
C HIS A 18 -15.82 7.30 8.67
N SER A 19 -14.67 8.00 8.72
CA SER A 19 -14.48 9.18 9.57
C SER A 19 -15.42 10.32 9.21
N ILE A 20 -15.68 10.56 7.91
CA ILE A 20 -16.61 11.62 7.47
C ILE A 20 -18.06 11.31 7.89
N GLU A 21 -18.47 10.04 7.85
CA GLU A 21 -19.85 9.65 8.17
C GLU A 21 -20.10 9.45 9.67
N HIS A 22 -19.11 8.98 10.44
CA HIS A 22 -19.31 8.54 11.82
C HIS A 22 -18.56 9.36 12.87
N SER A 23 -17.56 10.15 12.47
CA SER A 23 -16.65 10.86 13.39
C SER A 23 -16.45 12.31 12.96
N ARG A 24 -17.49 12.92 12.37
CA ARG A 24 -17.37 14.27 11.80
C ARG A 24 -17.12 15.35 12.85
N ASP A 25 -17.62 15.13 14.06
CA ASP A 25 -17.39 15.97 15.23
C ASP A 25 -15.92 15.94 15.72
N GLU A 26 -15.16 14.91 15.36
CA GLU A 26 -13.73 14.81 15.64
C GLU A 26 -12.87 15.55 14.61
N VAL A 27 -13.46 15.99 13.49
CA VAL A 27 -12.74 16.75 12.45
C VAL A 27 -12.53 18.18 12.93
N VAL A 28 -11.31 18.46 13.38
CA VAL A 28 -10.90 19.78 13.85
C VAL A 28 -10.81 20.79 12.70
N GLU A 29 -11.15 22.04 13.03
CA GLU A 29 -10.93 23.16 12.12
C GLU A 29 -9.43 23.40 11.92
N PHE A 30 -9.04 23.74 10.70
CA PHE A 30 -7.63 24.03 10.40
C PHE A 30 -7.20 25.32 11.12
N SER A 31 -5.95 25.34 11.56
CA SER A 31 -5.30 26.52 12.16
C SER A 31 -3.80 26.41 11.97
N GLU A 32 -3.13 27.47 11.49
CA GLU A 32 -1.68 27.44 11.25
C GLU A 32 -0.84 27.25 12.53
N THR A 33 -1.38 27.54 13.72
CA THR A 33 -0.66 27.35 14.99
C THR A 33 -0.57 25.88 15.40
N GLU A 34 -1.59 25.10 15.08
CA GLU A 34 -1.71 23.69 15.46
C GLU A 34 -1.41 22.74 14.29
N HIS A 35 -1.61 23.21 13.06
CA HIS A 35 -1.59 22.38 11.86
C HIS A 35 -0.61 22.90 10.81
N GLU A 36 0.19 21.98 10.27
CA GLU A 36 1.05 22.28 9.13
C GLU A 36 0.33 21.97 7.81
N PHE A 37 -0.09 23.00 7.06
CA PHE A 37 -0.81 22.80 5.78
C PHE A 37 -0.07 21.90 4.77
N LYS A 38 1.27 21.87 4.81
CA LYS A 38 2.09 20.99 3.96
C LYS A 38 1.79 19.49 4.15
N ARG A 39 1.17 19.11 5.27
CA ARG A 39 0.77 17.73 5.57
C ARG A 39 -0.59 17.37 4.95
N MET A 40 -1.36 18.35 4.50
CA MET A 40 -2.65 18.12 3.84
C MET A 40 -2.43 17.46 2.48
N LYS A 41 -3.04 16.29 2.26
CA LYS A 41 -2.88 15.55 1.00
C LYS A 41 -3.92 15.97 -0.05
N GLY A 42 -5.13 16.28 0.38
CA GLY A 42 -6.25 16.51 -0.52
C GLY A 42 -7.42 17.17 0.17
N ILE A 43 -8.41 17.50 -0.63
CA ILE A 43 -9.74 17.95 -0.22
C ILE A 43 -10.77 16.90 -0.58
N VAL A 44 -11.78 16.76 0.26
CA VAL A 44 -12.92 15.88 0.04
C VAL A 44 -14.17 16.72 0.15
N ALA A 45 -15.02 16.65 -0.86
CA ALA A 45 -16.34 17.25 -0.84
C ALA A 45 -17.38 16.14 -0.81
N ARG A 46 -18.26 16.18 0.20
CA ARG A 46 -19.42 15.29 0.35
C ARG A 46 -20.64 15.98 -0.24
N PHE A 47 -21.35 15.28 -1.11
CA PHE A 47 -22.55 15.75 -1.76
C PHE A 47 -23.71 14.84 -1.39
N THR A 48 -24.89 15.43 -1.20
CA THR A 48 -26.15 14.72 -0.99
C THR A 48 -27.16 15.16 -2.03
N ASP A 49 -27.99 14.23 -2.49
CA ASP A 49 -29.17 14.59 -3.27
C ASP A 49 -30.14 15.43 -2.41
N LYS A 50 -30.80 16.41 -3.03
CA LYS A 50 -31.73 17.31 -2.33
C LYS A 50 -33.02 16.60 -1.92
N GLU A 51 -33.47 15.66 -2.73
CA GLU A 51 -34.70 14.89 -2.54
C GLU A 51 -34.45 13.65 -1.68
N ASP A 52 -33.24 13.09 -1.72
CA ASP A 52 -32.85 11.92 -0.94
C ASP A 52 -31.47 12.08 -0.27
N LYS A 53 -31.47 12.48 1.00
CA LYS A 53 -30.23 12.70 1.77
C LYS A 53 -29.39 11.43 1.96
N ASN A 54 -29.93 10.24 1.71
CA ASN A 54 -29.18 8.98 1.79
C ASN A 54 -28.35 8.73 0.52
N LYS A 55 -28.63 9.44 -0.58
CA LYS A 55 -27.80 9.39 -1.79
C LYS A 55 -26.61 10.31 -1.61
N VAL A 56 -25.52 9.71 -1.17
CA VAL A 56 -24.25 10.40 -0.90
C VAL A 56 -23.22 10.02 -1.97
N PHE A 57 -22.44 11.00 -2.41
CA PHE A 57 -21.21 10.75 -3.14
C PHE A 57 -20.11 11.73 -2.72
N TYR A 58 -18.86 11.37 -3.01
CA TYR A 58 -17.71 12.15 -2.62
C TYR A 58 -16.84 12.45 -3.83
N THR A 59 -16.35 13.68 -3.93
CA THR A 59 -15.28 14.02 -4.86
C THR A 59 -14.01 14.30 -4.07
N VAL A 60 -12.91 13.68 -4.44
CA VAL A 60 -11.61 13.87 -3.78
C VAL A 60 -10.62 14.46 -4.77
N LYS A 61 -9.93 15.52 -4.35
CA LYS A 61 -8.89 16.18 -5.16
C LYS A 61 -7.60 16.34 -4.36
N LEU A 62 -6.49 16.03 -5.00
CA LEU A 62 -5.13 16.21 -4.49
C LEU A 62 -4.83 17.71 -4.39
N ILE A 63 -4.31 18.14 -3.25
CA ILE A 63 -3.76 19.50 -3.10
C ILE A 63 -2.35 19.50 -3.70
N ALA A 64 -2.16 20.34 -4.72
CA ALA A 64 -0.84 20.58 -5.26
C ALA A 64 -0.06 21.51 -4.32
N GLN A 65 0.86 20.94 -3.53
CA GLN A 65 1.63 21.69 -2.52
C GLN A 65 2.41 22.88 -3.09
N GLY A 66 2.86 22.81 -4.35
CA GLY A 66 3.50 23.94 -5.04
C GLY A 66 2.56 25.09 -5.42
N GLN A 67 1.24 24.93 -5.23
CA GLN A 67 0.21 25.94 -5.49
C GLN A 67 -0.40 26.50 -4.20
N VAL A 68 0.28 26.29 -3.07
CA VAL A 68 -0.13 26.79 -1.75
C VAL A 68 0.59 28.12 -1.49
N LEU A 69 -0.21 29.16 -1.26
CA LEU A 69 0.20 30.49 -0.82
C LEU A 69 0.05 30.57 0.69
N LYS A 70 1.16 30.88 1.39
CA LYS A 70 1.18 31.11 2.84
C LYS A 70 1.00 32.59 3.15
N SER A 71 0.24 32.89 4.20
CA SER A 71 -0.18 34.24 4.54
C SER A 71 0.96 35.24 4.76
N ALA A 72 2.01 34.85 5.49
CA ALA A 72 3.05 35.78 5.97
C ALA A 72 3.83 36.56 4.89
N LEU A 73 3.87 36.09 3.64
CA LEU A 73 4.57 36.75 2.53
C LEU A 73 3.70 36.92 1.27
N ALA A 74 2.42 36.54 1.35
CA ALA A 74 1.51 36.61 0.20
C ALA A 74 0.87 38.00 0.13
N TRP A 75 0.77 38.51 -1.10
CA TRP A 75 0.04 39.72 -1.43
C TRP A 75 -1.16 39.35 -2.28
N GLU A 76 -2.32 39.91 -1.96
CA GLU A 76 -3.53 39.79 -2.77
C GLU A 76 -3.74 41.07 -3.60
N PHE A 77 -4.23 40.89 -4.83
CA PHE A 77 -4.75 41.99 -5.63
C PHE A 77 -6.27 41.83 -5.70
N ALA A 78 -6.98 42.70 -5.00
CA ALA A 78 -8.43 42.73 -4.94
C ALA A 78 -8.92 44.18 -5.02
N ASP A 79 -10.06 44.41 -5.64
CA ASP A 79 -10.67 45.74 -5.78
C ASP A 79 -9.72 46.80 -6.35
N GLY A 80 -8.85 46.41 -7.28
CA GLY A 80 -7.89 47.30 -7.94
C GLY A 80 -6.69 47.71 -7.07
N LYS A 81 -6.48 47.09 -5.91
CA LYS A 81 -5.39 47.42 -4.98
C LYS A 81 -4.60 46.19 -4.57
N PHE A 82 -3.29 46.39 -4.38
CA PHE A 82 -2.44 45.41 -3.71
C PHE A 82 -2.59 45.56 -2.19
N GLY A 83 -2.74 44.43 -1.50
CA GLY A 83 -2.80 44.37 -0.05
C GLY A 83 -2.18 43.08 0.48
N ALA A 84 -2.03 43.00 1.81
CA ALA A 84 -1.65 41.77 2.47
C ALA A 84 -2.73 40.70 2.23
N PHE A 85 -2.32 39.47 1.92
CA PHE A 85 -3.23 38.34 1.78
C PHE A 85 -3.96 38.10 3.10
N ARG A 86 -5.30 38.10 3.05
CA ARG A 86 -6.13 38.05 4.27
C ARG A 86 -6.46 36.64 4.75
N GLY A 87 -6.29 35.63 3.90
CA GLY A 87 -6.52 34.24 4.26
C GLY A 87 -5.38 33.67 5.11
N GLU A 88 -5.68 32.60 5.85
CA GLU A 88 -4.64 31.78 6.50
C GLU A 88 -3.83 31.02 5.42
N VAL A 89 -4.55 30.38 4.48
CA VAL A 89 -3.93 29.67 3.35
C VAL A 89 -4.72 29.92 2.09
N GLY A 90 -4.03 30.24 0.99
CA GLY A 90 -4.59 30.26 -0.35
C GLY A 90 -4.12 29.05 -1.13
N PHE A 91 -5.00 28.35 -1.82
CA PHE A 91 -4.59 27.31 -2.76
C PHE A 91 -5.53 27.24 -3.95
N LYS A 92 -4.98 26.83 -5.09
CA LYS A 92 -5.78 26.58 -6.29
C LYS A 92 -6.42 25.20 -6.20
N VAL A 93 -7.75 25.15 -6.21
CA VAL A 93 -8.47 23.89 -6.40
C VAL A 93 -8.26 23.43 -7.85
N PRO A 94 -7.77 22.20 -8.10
CA PRO A 94 -7.65 21.69 -9.45
C PRO A 94 -9.02 21.63 -10.14
N ASP A 95 -9.08 22.02 -11.41
CA ASP A 95 -10.29 21.98 -12.23
C ASP A 95 -10.60 20.55 -12.72
N ASP A 96 -9.59 19.70 -12.84
CA ASP A 96 -9.75 18.32 -13.29
C ASP A 96 -10.53 17.42 -12.32
N ASN A 97 -11.27 16.46 -12.87
CA ASN A 97 -11.88 15.37 -12.11
C ASN A 97 -10.79 14.35 -11.75
N GLN A 98 -10.66 14.01 -10.47
CA GLN A 98 -9.57 13.16 -9.98
C GLN A 98 -10.10 11.84 -9.43
N VAL A 99 -10.93 11.91 -8.40
CA VAL A 99 -11.54 10.73 -7.77
C VAL A 99 -12.99 11.02 -7.42
N LEU A 100 -13.86 10.07 -7.75
CA LEU A 100 -15.27 10.03 -7.36
C LEU A 100 -15.51 8.74 -6.58
N ILE A 101 -16.17 8.83 -5.43
CA ILE A 101 -16.57 7.68 -4.61
C ILE A 101 -18.10 7.69 -4.51
N VAL A 102 -18.73 6.60 -4.93
CA VAL A 102 -20.20 6.43 -4.94
C VAL A 102 -20.52 5.04 -4.43
N GLY A 103 -21.16 4.95 -3.27
CA GLY A 103 -21.40 3.66 -2.62
C GLY A 103 -20.08 2.88 -2.43
N PRO A 104 -20.00 1.61 -2.85
CA PRO A 104 -18.79 0.80 -2.72
C PRO A 104 -17.75 1.08 -3.82
N ASP A 105 -18.07 1.90 -4.82
CA ASP A 105 -17.21 2.09 -5.99
C ASP A 105 -16.34 3.35 -5.87
N ILE A 106 -15.05 3.20 -6.22
CA ILE A 106 -14.11 4.29 -6.46
C ILE A 106 -13.81 4.38 -7.96
N PHE A 107 -14.03 5.57 -8.52
CA PHE A 107 -13.65 5.94 -9.87
C PHE A 107 -12.47 6.91 -9.84
N ALA A 108 -11.29 6.44 -10.23
CA ALA A 108 -10.08 7.25 -10.36
C ALA A 108 -9.87 7.67 -11.82
N PHE A 109 -10.22 8.92 -12.12
CA PHE A 109 -10.00 9.56 -13.42
C PHE A 109 -8.53 9.90 -13.65
N SER A 110 -7.78 10.10 -12.55
CA SER A 110 -6.33 10.27 -12.56
C SER A 110 -5.68 9.23 -11.65
N PRO A 111 -5.27 8.05 -12.18
CA PRO A 111 -4.64 7.00 -11.39
C PRO A 111 -3.46 7.52 -10.57
N ALA A 112 -2.51 8.23 -11.18
CA ALA A 112 -1.33 8.75 -10.46
C ALA A 112 -1.69 9.66 -9.26
N LYS A 113 -2.74 10.50 -9.37
CA LYS A 113 -3.17 11.34 -8.25
C LYS A 113 -3.91 10.53 -7.18
N PHE A 114 -4.72 9.56 -7.60
CA PHE A 114 -5.38 8.60 -6.72
C PHE A 114 -4.36 7.80 -5.89
N GLU A 115 -3.34 7.20 -6.53
CA GLU A 115 -2.27 6.47 -5.86
C GLU A 115 -1.51 7.37 -4.85
N ARG A 116 -1.29 8.64 -5.18
CA ARG A 116 -0.64 9.60 -4.27
C ARG A 116 -1.48 9.97 -3.06
N MET A 117 -2.81 10.11 -3.23
CA MET A 117 -3.73 10.44 -2.13
C MET A 117 -3.90 9.25 -1.19
N PHE A 118 -4.20 8.08 -1.74
CA PHE A 118 -4.62 6.91 -0.96
C PHE A 118 -3.49 5.91 -0.74
N GLY A 119 -2.34 6.04 -1.41
CA GLY A 119 -1.22 5.12 -1.28
C GLY A 119 -1.48 3.73 -1.86
N TYR A 120 -2.50 3.59 -2.72
CA TYR A 120 -2.92 2.33 -3.30
C TYR A 120 -2.37 2.19 -4.73
N GLU A 121 -1.40 1.31 -4.95
CA GLU A 121 -0.76 1.09 -6.26
C GLU A 121 -1.48 -0.03 -7.02
N TYR A 122 -2.54 0.29 -7.77
CA TYR A 122 -3.48 -0.70 -8.34
C TYR A 122 -2.80 -1.82 -9.13
N LYS A 123 -1.84 -1.48 -9.99
CA LYS A 123 -1.14 -2.49 -10.80
C LYS A 123 -0.36 -3.46 -9.93
N LYS A 124 0.28 -2.96 -8.88
CA LYS A 124 1.04 -3.80 -7.96
C LYS A 124 0.11 -4.65 -7.12
N GLN A 125 -1.03 -4.10 -6.71
CA GLN A 125 -2.04 -4.84 -5.96
C GLN A 125 -2.61 -5.99 -6.80
N ALA A 126 -2.97 -5.75 -8.07
CA ALA A 126 -3.47 -6.80 -8.95
C ALA A 126 -2.46 -7.95 -9.14
N ILE A 127 -1.17 -7.63 -9.28
CA ILE A 127 -0.10 -8.64 -9.34
C ILE A 127 0.05 -9.37 -8.00
N ALA A 128 -0.03 -8.65 -6.89
CA ALA A 128 0.04 -9.24 -5.56
C ALA A 128 -1.13 -10.20 -5.32
N ASP A 129 -2.36 -9.82 -5.67
CA ASP A 129 -3.56 -10.65 -5.53
C ASP A 129 -3.42 -11.95 -6.36
N GLN A 130 -2.87 -11.86 -7.58
CA GLN A 130 -2.56 -13.03 -8.39
C GLN A 130 -1.52 -13.94 -7.72
N LYS A 131 -0.44 -13.35 -7.20
CA LYS A 131 0.64 -14.10 -6.52
C LYS A 131 0.17 -14.75 -5.22
N VAL A 132 -0.73 -14.11 -4.49
CA VAL A 132 -1.40 -14.70 -3.33
C VAL A 132 -2.16 -15.95 -3.73
N ALA A 133 -2.97 -15.88 -4.80
CA ALA A 133 -3.71 -17.05 -5.29
C ALA A 133 -2.79 -18.18 -5.77
N GLU A 134 -1.65 -17.85 -6.39
CA GLU A 134 -0.61 -18.83 -6.74
C GLU A 134 0.00 -19.47 -5.47
N ILE A 135 0.32 -18.67 -4.45
CA ILE A 135 0.87 -19.15 -3.17
C ILE A 135 -0.11 -20.07 -2.45
N GLU A 136 -1.39 -19.68 -2.34
CA GLU A 136 -2.43 -20.49 -1.68
C GLU A 136 -2.67 -21.83 -2.39
N LYS A 137 -2.33 -21.92 -3.67
CA LYS A 137 -2.42 -23.16 -4.45
C LYS A 137 -1.22 -24.08 -4.25
N GLU A 138 -0.01 -23.51 -4.21
CA GLU A 138 1.23 -24.29 -4.12
C GLU A 138 1.63 -24.62 -2.67
N TYR A 139 1.24 -23.81 -1.70
CA TYR A 139 1.60 -23.97 -0.28
C TYR A 139 0.37 -24.10 0.60
N LYS A 140 0.44 -25.04 1.56
CA LYS A 140 -0.55 -25.17 2.63
C LYS A 140 -0.16 -24.22 3.76
N LEU A 141 -0.93 -23.14 3.89
CA LEU A 141 -0.76 -22.15 4.95
C LEU A 141 -1.93 -22.25 5.93
N SER A 142 -1.66 -22.06 7.22
CA SER A 142 -2.67 -21.94 8.25
C SER A 142 -2.56 -20.58 8.94
N PHE A 143 -3.72 -20.01 9.28
CA PHE A 143 -3.85 -18.65 9.82
C PHE A 143 -4.72 -18.67 11.08
N PRO A 144 -4.50 -17.74 12.02
CA PRO A 144 -5.45 -17.46 13.11
C PRO A 144 -6.84 -17.10 12.59
N GLU A 145 -7.86 -17.28 13.43
CA GLU A 145 -9.24 -16.94 13.09
C GLU A 145 -9.37 -15.45 12.72
N GLY A 146 -10.01 -15.16 11.59
CA GLY A 146 -10.20 -13.81 11.07
C GLY A 146 -9.00 -13.20 10.34
N LEU A 147 -7.92 -13.97 10.15
CA LEU A 147 -6.75 -13.56 9.36
C LEU A 147 -6.66 -14.38 8.07
N ASP A 148 -6.29 -13.72 6.97
CA ASP A 148 -5.99 -14.37 5.71
C ASP A 148 -4.75 -13.74 5.05
N LEU A 149 -4.23 -14.43 4.03
CA LEU A 149 -3.02 -14.00 3.33
C LEU A 149 -3.19 -12.64 2.63
N ASN A 150 -4.37 -12.40 2.05
CA ASN A 150 -4.65 -11.17 1.32
C ASN A 150 -4.67 -9.96 2.26
N ALA A 151 -5.28 -10.07 3.44
CA ALA A 151 -5.33 -9.04 4.46
C ALA A 151 -3.91 -8.66 4.90
N LEU A 152 -3.07 -9.66 5.19
CA LEU A 152 -1.68 -9.43 5.58
C LEU A 152 -0.85 -8.76 4.48
N VAL A 153 -1.00 -9.20 3.22
CA VAL A 153 -0.25 -8.64 2.09
C VAL A 153 -0.66 -7.19 1.81
N LYS A 154 -1.96 -6.86 1.86
CA LYS A 154 -2.49 -5.52 1.56
C LYS A 154 -1.88 -4.43 2.44
N GLU A 155 -1.60 -4.73 3.70
CA GLU A 155 -1.00 -3.77 4.63
C GLU A 155 0.52 -3.61 4.45
N ARG A 156 1.16 -4.54 3.72
CA ARG A 156 2.61 -4.63 3.62
C ARG A 156 3.15 -4.23 2.27
N LYS A 157 3.50 -2.95 2.17
CA LYS A 157 4.16 -2.39 0.98
C LYS A 157 5.47 -3.12 0.61
N LYS A 158 6.26 -3.59 1.59
CA LYS A 158 7.51 -4.33 1.33
C LYS A 158 7.19 -5.66 0.62
N THR A 159 6.23 -6.41 1.15
CA THR A 159 5.77 -7.71 0.62
C THR A 159 5.16 -7.53 -0.77
N ILE A 160 4.25 -6.56 -0.97
CA ILE A 160 3.68 -6.24 -2.30
C ILE A 160 4.77 -6.03 -3.34
N ASN A 161 5.82 -5.25 -3.01
CA ASN A 161 6.92 -5.00 -3.94
C ASN A 161 7.76 -6.24 -4.23
N LYS A 162 7.89 -7.16 -3.26
CA LYS A 162 8.61 -8.43 -3.44
C LYS A 162 7.84 -9.38 -4.35
N LEU A 163 6.52 -9.51 -4.11
CA LEU A 163 5.62 -10.34 -4.94
C LEU A 163 5.65 -9.95 -6.43
N GLN A 164 5.97 -8.69 -6.78
CA GLN A 164 6.06 -8.26 -8.18
C GLN A 164 7.09 -9.03 -9.01
N LYS A 165 8.10 -9.61 -8.37
CA LYS A 165 9.22 -10.30 -9.02
C LYS A 165 9.35 -11.76 -8.58
N LEU A 166 8.44 -12.21 -7.70
CA LEU A 166 8.50 -13.54 -7.12
C LEU A 166 7.98 -14.57 -8.12
N GLU A 167 8.75 -15.64 -8.32
CA GLU A 167 8.32 -16.83 -9.03
C GLU A 167 7.83 -17.84 -7.98
N VAL A 168 6.57 -18.26 -8.11
CA VAL A 168 5.90 -19.10 -7.11
C VAL A 168 5.98 -20.56 -7.58
N GLY A 169 6.35 -21.46 -6.68
CA GLY A 169 6.39 -22.91 -6.94
C GLY A 169 7.76 -23.49 -7.31
N GLU A 170 8.81 -22.68 -7.43
CA GLU A 170 10.18 -23.20 -7.63
C GLU A 170 10.68 -23.97 -6.38
N ILE A 171 10.34 -23.46 -5.20
CA ILE A 171 10.66 -24.08 -3.90
C ILE A 171 9.41 -24.77 -3.37
N LYS A 172 9.51 -26.08 -3.09
CA LYS A 172 8.40 -26.84 -2.52
C LYS A 172 8.21 -26.56 -1.03
N GLN A 173 7.01 -26.81 -0.52
CA GLN A 173 6.68 -26.60 0.88
C GLN A 173 7.66 -27.29 1.85
N GLU A 174 8.04 -28.54 1.60
CA GLU A 174 8.99 -29.27 2.45
C GLU A 174 10.36 -28.57 2.47
N GLN A 175 10.81 -28.08 1.32
CA GLN A 175 12.08 -27.35 1.21
C GLN A 175 12.03 -26.01 1.94
N VAL A 176 10.87 -25.34 1.98
CA VAL A 176 10.69 -24.12 2.77
C VAL A 176 10.87 -24.40 4.26
N ILE A 177 10.28 -25.49 4.76
CA ILE A 177 10.35 -25.89 6.18
C ILE A 177 11.77 -26.30 6.54
N GLU A 178 12.38 -27.21 5.75
CA GLU A 178 13.76 -27.65 5.94
C GLU A 178 14.73 -26.45 5.94
N TYR A 179 14.55 -25.52 4.99
CA TYR A 179 15.43 -24.36 4.91
C TYR A 179 15.23 -23.38 6.06
N ALA A 180 14.01 -23.22 6.56
CA ALA A 180 13.74 -22.44 7.76
C ALA A 180 14.47 -23.02 8.99
N ASP A 181 14.41 -24.34 9.17
CA ASP A 181 15.08 -25.05 10.27
C ASP A 181 16.60 -24.94 10.17
N GLU A 182 17.17 -25.17 8.99
CA GLU A 182 18.61 -25.03 8.73
C GLU A 182 19.09 -23.62 9.07
N MET A 183 18.33 -22.60 8.66
CA MET A 183 18.64 -21.20 8.90
C MET A 183 18.27 -20.74 10.32
N GLN A 184 17.63 -21.59 11.12
CA GLN A 184 17.09 -21.29 12.46
C GLN A 184 16.19 -20.05 12.45
N LEU A 185 15.29 -19.99 11.48
CA LEU A 185 14.28 -18.94 11.37
C LEU A 185 13.04 -19.34 12.16
N GLU A 186 12.36 -18.36 12.73
CA GLU A 186 11.10 -18.55 13.44
C GLU A 186 9.97 -18.72 12.41
N LEU A 187 9.81 -19.93 11.88
CA LEU A 187 8.67 -20.32 11.05
C LEU A 187 8.16 -21.69 11.51
N MET A 188 6.91 -21.75 11.94
CA MET A 188 6.32 -22.96 12.52
C MET A 188 5.46 -23.71 11.50
N SER A 189 5.33 -25.01 11.69
CA SER A 189 4.36 -25.85 10.97
C SER A 189 3.41 -26.50 11.96
N ASP A 190 2.16 -26.72 11.55
CA ASP A 190 1.18 -27.46 12.33
C ASP A 190 1.35 -28.99 12.18
N ASP A 191 0.54 -29.76 12.93
CA ASP A 191 0.58 -31.23 12.91
C ASP A 191 0.25 -31.85 11.53
N ASN A 192 -0.36 -31.08 10.63
CA ASN A 192 -0.67 -31.48 9.26
C ASN A 192 0.40 -31.03 8.25
N GLY A 193 1.48 -30.42 8.75
CA GLY A 193 2.59 -29.88 7.97
C GLY A 193 2.29 -28.55 7.27
N ALA A 194 1.17 -27.88 7.57
CA ALA A 194 0.90 -26.55 7.03
C ALA A 194 1.72 -25.48 7.76
N ILE A 195 2.24 -24.51 7.01
CA ILE A 195 3.05 -23.42 7.56
C ILE A 195 2.11 -22.44 8.28
N ILE A 196 2.37 -22.19 9.56
CA ILE A 196 1.57 -21.29 10.39
C ILE A 196 2.04 -19.85 10.17
N ILE A 197 1.14 -18.99 9.70
CA ILE A 197 1.38 -17.54 9.55
C ILE A 197 0.55 -16.82 10.60
N MET A 198 1.16 -16.47 11.74
CA MET A 198 0.44 -15.81 12.84
C MET A 198 0.27 -14.32 12.60
N ASP A 199 1.28 -13.70 11.99
CA ASP A 199 1.29 -12.29 11.70
C ASP A 199 2.05 -11.96 10.41
N GLY A 200 2.22 -10.67 10.17
CA GLY A 200 2.93 -10.24 8.98
C GLY A 200 4.46 -10.40 9.04
N SER A 201 5.06 -10.61 10.21
CA SER A 201 6.48 -10.97 10.34
C SER A 201 6.71 -12.39 9.83
N ASP A 202 5.85 -13.32 10.22
CA ASP A 202 5.88 -14.71 9.71
C ASP A 202 5.67 -14.73 8.19
N LEU A 203 4.73 -13.91 7.70
CA LEU A 203 4.53 -13.73 6.25
C LEU A 203 5.81 -13.24 5.55
N ASP A 204 6.50 -12.24 6.12
CA ASP A 204 7.72 -11.73 5.52
C ASP A 204 8.82 -12.81 5.52
N THR A 205 8.96 -13.59 6.59
CA THR A 205 9.90 -14.73 6.67
C THR A 205 9.57 -15.78 5.62
N PHE A 206 8.30 -16.20 5.51
CA PHE A 206 7.84 -17.15 4.51
C PHE A 206 8.12 -16.66 3.07
N VAL A 207 7.75 -15.42 2.75
CA VAL A 207 7.99 -14.83 1.42
C VAL A 207 9.49 -14.71 1.14
N ASN A 208 10.31 -14.39 2.14
CA ASN A 208 11.76 -14.39 2.00
C ASN A 208 12.32 -15.79 1.73
N LEU A 209 11.78 -16.83 2.35
CA LEU A 209 12.21 -18.22 2.15
C LEU A 209 11.91 -18.69 0.72
N ILE A 210 10.68 -18.51 0.24
CA ILE A 210 10.30 -18.89 -1.14
C ILE A 210 11.03 -18.04 -2.20
N ASN A 211 11.54 -16.87 -1.81
CA ASN A 211 12.41 -16.05 -2.64
C ASN A 211 13.90 -16.32 -2.41
N GLU A 212 14.30 -17.30 -1.60
CA GLU A 212 15.67 -17.62 -1.16
C GLU A 212 16.50 -16.43 -0.63
N ASP A 213 15.89 -15.52 0.13
CA ASP A 213 16.57 -14.32 0.64
C ASP A 213 17.43 -14.56 1.88
N TYR A 214 17.63 -15.80 2.28
CA TYR A 214 18.57 -16.15 3.33
C TYR A 214 19.77 -16.86 2.71
N ILE A 215 20.95 -16.70 3.30
CA ILE A 215 22.15 -17.45 2.90
C ILE A 215 23.10 -17.65 4.07
N GLU A 216 23.76 -18.81 4.10
CA GLU A 216 24.90 -19.07 4.96
C GLU A 216 26.21 -18.90 4.19
N SER A 217 27.13 -18.10 4.74
CA SER A 217 28.47 -17.92 4.20
C SER A 217 29.29 -19.19 4.35
N LYS A 218 29.67 -19.82 3.23
CA LYS A 218 30.52 -21.02 3.22
C LYS A 218 31.93 -20.79 3.80
N ILE A 219 32.37 -19.55 3.97
CA ILE A 219 33.68 -19.20 4.54
C ILE A 219 33.60 -19.05 6.06
N THR A 220 32.53 -18.41 6.55
CA THR A 220 32.44 -17.98 7.96
C THR A 220 31.38 -18.73 8.77
N GLY A 221 30.49 -19.48 8.12
CA GLY A 221 29.30 -20.09 8.73
C GLY A 221 28.25 -19.06 9.18
N LYS A 222 28.46 -17.77 8.93
CA LYS A 222 27.52 -16.72 9.32
C LYS A 222 26.35 -16.66 8.36
N ARG A 223 25.16 -16.40 8.89
CA ARG A 223 23.90 -16.29 8.16
C ARG A 223 23.53 -14.84 7.90
N TYR A 224 22.92 -14.59 6.75
CA TYR A 224 22.56 -13.26 6.28
C TYR A 224 21.20 -13.26 5.61
N GLU A 225 20.45 -12.16 5.81
CA GLU A 225 19.32 -11.79 4.93
C GLU A 225 19.88 -10.98 3.75
N ILE A 226 19.59 -11.46 2.53
CA ILE A 226 19.96 -10.84 1.27
C ILE A 226 19.00 -9.68 0.97
N LYS A 227 19.56 -8.48 0.80
CA LYS A 227 18.78 -7.29 0.43
C LYS A 227 18.60 -7.13 -1.09
N SER A 228 19.51 -7.69 -1.87
CA SER A 228 19.46 -7.66 -3.33
C SER A 228 20.20 -8.84 -3.94
N LYS A 229 19.60 -9.45 -4.94
CA LYS A 229 20.19 -10.53 -5.72
C LYS A 229 20.60 -10.03 -7.10
N LYS A 230 21.75 -10.49 -7.56
CA LYS A 230 22.18 -10.38 -8.95
C LYS A 230 22.52 -11.78 -9.39
N LEU A 231 21.82 -12.28 -10.40
CA LEU A 231 22.23 -13.52 -11.05
C LEU A 231 23.63 -13.30 -11.60
N LEU A 232 24.56 -14.08 -11.07
CA LEU A 232 25.83 -14.31 -11.73
C LEU A 232 25.53 -15.33 -12.84
N GLY A 233 26.27 -15.29 -13.95
CA GLY A 233 26.03 -16.20 -15.08
C GLY A 233 26.04 -17.67 -14.64
N GLU A 234 25.69 -18.58 -15.56
CA GLU A 234 25.75 -20.02 -15.26
C GLU A 234 27.12 -20.38 -14.64
N PRO A 235 27.14 -21.19 -13.58
CA PRO A 235 28.39 -21.65 -13.00
C PRO A 235 29.20 -22.32 -14.11
N GLU A 236 30.35 -21.76 -14.48
CA GLU A 236 31.26 -22.39 -15.42
C GLU A 236 31.75 -23.72 -14.80
N GLY A 237 31.02 -24.80 -15.08
CA GLY A 237 31.46 -26.15 -14.76
C GLY A 237 32.49 -26.58 -15.79
N GLU A 238 33.73 -26.86 -15.34
CA GLU A 238 34.70 -27.55 -16.17
C GLU A 238 34.10 -28.89 -16.67
N PRO A 239 34.27 -29.24 -17.96
CA PRO A 239 33.80 -30.52 -18.47
C PRO A 239 34.46 -31.67 -17.69
N PRO A 240 33.73 -32.76 -17.40
CA PRO A 240 34.25 -33.88 -16.64
C PRO A 240 35.52 -34.41 -17.31
N ARG A 241 36.64 -34.36 -16.59
CA ARG A 241 37.84 -35.12 -16.94
C ARG A 241 37.65 -36.53 -16.36
N GLY A 242 37.31 -37.47 -17.22
CA GLY A 242 37.20 -38.89 -16.91
C GLY A 242 36.59 -39.67 -18.04
#